data_AF-A0A1I8PU99-F1
#
_entry.id   AF-A0A1I8PU99-F1
#
_cell.length_a   1.000
_cell.length_b   1.000
_cell.length_c   1.000
_cell.angle_alpha   90.00
_cell.angle_beta   90.00
_cell.angle_gamma   90.00
#
_symmetry.space_group_name_H-M   'P 1'
#
loop_
_entity.id
_entity.type
_entity.pdbx_description
1 polymer ?
#
loop_
_entity_poly.entity_id
_entity_poly.type
_entity_poly.pdbx_seq_one_letter_code
_entity_poly.pdbx_strand_id
1 'polypeptide(L)'
;MRKDLGVKPYKIQLVQELKPNDLPQRRIFSEWALEKLAENPLFYRQILFSDEAHFWLNGYVNKQNCRIWSEEQPEAVQELPMHPEKCTVWCGLYAGGIIGPYFFKDAVGRNVTVNGDRYRSMLTNFLLPKMEELNLVDMWFQQDGATCHTAHDSMAILRENFGEQFISRNGPVSWPPRSCDLTPLDYFLWGYVKSKVYRNKPATIPALEDNISEEIRAIPAEMLEKVAQNWTFRMDHLRRSRGQHLNEIIFKK
;
A
#
# COMPACT_ATOMS: atom_id res chain seq x y z
N MET A 1 24.74 -6.40 -28.11
CA MET A 1 24.46 -5.11 -27.45
C MET A 1 24.29 -5.16 -25.91
N ARG A 2 24.75 -6.19 -25.18
CA ARG A 2 24.76 -6.20 -23.69
C ARG A 2 26.15 -6.00 -23.06
N LYS A 3 27.22 -5.90 -23.86
CA LYS A 3 28.61 -5.90 -23.36
C LYS A 3 29.42 -4.62 -23.60
N ASP A 4 28.96 -3.66 -24.40
CA ASP A 4 29.85 -2.60 -24.91
C ASP A 4 29.69 -1.21 -24.29
N LEU A 5 28.72 -0.99 -23.38
CA LEU A 5 28.43 0.36 -22.86
C LEU A 5 28.71 0.58 -21.36
N GLY A 6 29.08 -0.45 -20.59
CA GLY A 6 29.39 -0.31 -19.15
C GLY A 6 28.24 0.19 -18.26
N VAL A 7 27.06 0.48 -18.83
CA VAL A 7 25.91 1.06 -18.13
C VAL A 7 25.10 -0.03 -17.45
N LYS A 8 24.90 0.14 -16.14
CA LYS A 8 23.97 -0.67 -15.36
C LYS A 8 22.57 -0.07 -15.51
N PRO A 9 21.52 -0.87 -15.72
CA PRO A 9 20.16 -0.36 -15.63
C PRO A 9 19.88 0.05 -14.19
N TYR A 10 19.56 1.33 -13.98
CA TYR A 10 19.08 1.85 -12.70
C TYR A 10 17.56 1.93 -12.75
N LYS A 11 16.89 1.35 -11.75
CA LYS A 11 15.46 1.51 -11.55
C LYS A 11 15.26 2.69 -10.61
N ILE A 12 14.90 3.86 -11.12
CA ILE A 12 14.54 5.00 -10.28
C ILE A 12 13.22 4.65 -9.58
N GLN A 13 13.25 4.51 -8.25
CA GLN A 13 12.04 4.40 -7.44
C GLN A 13 11.73 5.77 -6.85
N LEU A 14 10.59 6.34 -7.25
CA LEU A 14 10.15 7.63 -6.76
C LEU A 14 9.52 7.42 -5.38
N VAL A 15 10.17 7.97 -4.37
CA VAL A 15 9.74 7.96 -2.97
C VAL A 15 9.36 9.38 -2.57
N GLN A 16 8.46 9.53 -1.61
CA GLN A 16 8.15 10.86 -1.08
C GLN A 16 9.40 11.49 -0.46
N GLU A 17 9.64 12.75 -0.74
CA GLU A 17 10.77 13.49 -0.16
C GLU A 17 10.62 13.56 1.38
N LEU A 18 11.58 12.98 2.09
CA LEU A 18 11.65 13.07 3.55
C LEU A 18 12.07 14.48 3.96
N LYS A 19 11.35 15.04 4.93
CA LYS A 19 11.73 16.27 5.62
C LYS A 19 12.58 15.92 6.85
N PRO A 20 13.43 16.84 7.34
CA PRO A 20 14.27 16.60 8.53
C PRO A 20 13.48 16.11 9.75
N ASN A 21 12.24 16.59 9.94
CA ASN A 21 11.37 16.21 11.06
C ASN A 21 10.77 14.80 10.92
N ASP A 22 10.86 14.17 9.74
CA ASP A 22 10.33 12.82 9.51
C ASP A 22 11.31 11.75 10.03
N LEU A 23 12.62 12.02 9.97
CA LEU A 23 13.66 11.05 10.34
C LEU A 23 13.56 10.59 11.81
N PRO A 24 13.37 11.47 12.80
CA PRO A 24 13.21 11.05 14.19
C PRO A 24 11.96 10.19 14.39
N GLN A 25 10.84 10.55 13.75
CA GLN A 25 9.58 9.79 13.87
C GLN A 25 9.72 8.39 13.27
N ARG A 26 10.35 8.28 12.10
CA ARG A 26 10.67 7.00 11.45
C ARG A 26 11.57 6.14 12.31
N ARG A 27 12.56 6.75 12.98
CA ARG A 27 13.46 6.05 13.91
C ARG A 27 12.71 5.54 15.14
N ILE A 28 11.92 6.38 15.80
CA ILE A 28 11.11 5.99 16.97
C ILE A 28 10.22 4.81 16.62
N PHE A 29 9.55 4.86 15.46
CA PHE A 29 8.73 3.76 14.98
C PHE A 29 9.54 2.47 14.77
N SER A 30 10.74 2.56 14.17
CA SER A 30 11.61 1.39 14.01
C SER A 30 12.08 0.79 15.33
N GLU A 31 12.36 1.62 16.34
CA GLU A 31 12.80 1.19 17.66
C GLU A 31 11.67 0.40 18.36
N TRP A 32 10.47 0.96 18.39
CA TRP A 32 9.27 0.27 18.89
C TRP A 32 9.00 -1.06 18.16
N ALA A 33 9.08 -1.06 16.83
CA ALA A 33 8.85 -2.26 16.03
C ALA A 33 9.87 -3.37 16.33
N LEU A 34 11.14 -3.01 16.53
CA LEU A 34 12.21 -3.94 16.85
C LEU A 34 12.10 -4.48 18.28
N GLU A 35 11.62 -3.67 19.23
CA GLU A 35 11.28 -4.14 20.58
C GLU A 35 10.17 -5.21 20.53
N LYS A 36 9.10 -4.96 19.75
CA LYS A 36 8.05 -5.96 19.54
C LYS A 36 8.56 -7.23 18.85
N LEU A 37 9.47 -7.11 17.89
CA LEU A 37 10.09 -8.25 17.23
C LEU A 37 11.07 -9.01 18.14
N ALA A 38 11.67 -8.36 19.14
CA ALA A 38 12.49 -9.02 20.15
C ALA A 38 11.64 -9.82 21.14
N GLU A 39 10.47 -9.31 21.52
CA GLU A 39 9.47 -10.03 22.33
C GLU A 39 8.86 -11.21 21.56
N ASN A 40 8.50 -10.99 20.30
CA ASN A 40 7.89 -11.97 19.41
C ASN A 40 8.49 -11.86 18.00
N PRO A 41 9.38 -12.79 17.60
CA PRO A 41 9.98 -12.81 16.26
C PRO A 41 8.96 -12.91 15.12
N LEU A 42 7.74 -13.37 15.39
CA LEU A 42 6.64 -13.49 14.44
C LEU A 42 5.62 -12.35 14.54
N PHE A 43 5.95 -11.25 15.23
CA PHE A 43 5.06 -10.09 15.39
C PHE A 43 4.55 -9.53 14.05
N TYR A 44 5.35 -9.59 12.98
CA TYR A 44 4.93 -9.16 11.64
C TYR A 44 3.70 -9.93 11.10
N ARG A 45 3.43 -11.15 11.60
CA ARG A 45 2.21 -11.91 11.26
C ARG A 45 0.95 -11.39 11.95
N GLN A 46 1.12 -10.63 13.03
CA GLN A 46 0.05 -10.05 13.83
C GLN A 46 -0.29 -8.63 13.39
N ILE A 47 0.22 -8.14 12.26
CA ILE A 47 -0.08 -6.80 11.74
C ILE A 47 -0.91 -6.94 10.46
N LEU A 48 -2.06 -6.26 10.44
CA LEU A 48 -2.88 -6.00 9.27
C LEU A 48 -2.57 -4.59 8.77
N PHE A 49 -1.81 -4.50 7.68
CA PHE A 49 -1.51 -3.25 7.00
C PHE A 49 -2.68 -2.86 6.11
N SER A 50 -3.00 -1.57 6.02
CA SER A 50 -4.06 -1.08 5.13
C SER A 50 -3.63 0.16 4.37
N ASP A 51 -4.22 0.34 3.19
CA ASP A 51 -3.94 1.46 2.29
C ASP A 51 -4.98 1.53 1.16
N GLU A 52 -5.02 2.66 0.45
CA GLU A 52 -5.82 2.89 -0.74
C GLU A 52 -4.97 3.19 -1.98
N ALA A 53 -5.36 2.60 -3.12
CA ALA A 53 -4.78 2.93 -4.42
C ALA A 53 -5.83 3.36 -5.45
N HIS A 54 -5.45 4.34 -6.26
CA HIS A 54 -6.18 4.70 -7.47
C HIS A 54 -5.70 3.89 -8.68
N PHE A 55 -6.66 3.36 -9.43
CA PHE A 55 -6.48 2.76 -10.75
C PHE A 55 -7.29 3.57 -11.77
N TRP A 56 -6.75 3.77 -12.95
CA TRP A 56 -7.32 4.65 -13.98
C TRP A 56 -7.58 3.84 -15.24
N LEU A 57 -8.76 4.02 -15.84
CA LEU A 57 -9.23 3.17 -16.93
C LEU A 57 -8.38 3.25 -18.20
N ASN A 58 -7.88 4.44 -18.52
CA ASN A 58 -6.93 4.64 -19.62
C ASN A 58 -5.53 4.05 -19.36
N GLY A 59 -5.39 3.24 -18.30
CA GLY A 59 -4.11 2.75 -17.85
C GLY A 59 -3.17 3.91 -17.57
N TYR A 60 -3.65 4.97 -16.88
CA TYR A 60 -2.77 6.02 -16.36
C TYR A 60 -1.77 5.38 -15.40
N VAL A 61 -0.73 4.82 -16.00
CA VAL A 61 0.56 4.65 -15.43
C VAL A 61 0.98 6.08 -15.17
N ASN A 62 0.99 6.47 -13.90
CA ASN A 62 1.58 7.71 -13.41
C ASN A 62 2.75 8.07 -14.36
N LYS A 63 2.79 9.29 -14.92
CA LYS A 63 3.82 9.75 -15.90
C LYS A 63 5.26 9.41 -15.47
N GLN A 64 5.45 9.08 -14.20
CA GLN A 64 6.61 8.49 -13.55
C GLN A 64 6.96 7.01 -13.90
N ASN A 65 6.14 6.28 -14.64
CA ASN A 65 6.38 4.88 -15.07
C ASN A 65 6.17 4.68 -16.59
N CYS A 66 6.14 5.75 -17.39
CA CYS A 66 6.17 5.61 -18.85
C CYS A 66 7.54 5.10 -19.29
N ARG A 67 7.63 3.80 -19.58
CA ARG A 67 8.82 3.18 -20.19
C ARG A 67 8.53 2.98 -21.67
N ILE A 68 8.96 3.91 -22.51
CA ILE A 68 8.96 3.74 -23.96
C ILE A 68 10.36 3.25 -24.35
N TRP A 69 10.42 2.08 -24.98
CA TRP A 69 11.65 1.57 -25.60
C TRP A 69 11.50 1.76 -27.10
N SER A 70 12.32 2.64 -27.68
CA SER A 70 12.34 2.89 -29.12
C SER A 70 13.76 3.26 -29.54
N GLU A 71 14.21 2.77 -30.70
CA GLU A 71 15.52 3.12 -31.28
C GLU A 71 15.48 4.51 -31.96
N GLU A 72 14.29 5.04 -32.25
CA GLU A 72 14.04 6.41 -32.74
C GLU A 72 13.01 7.15 -31.88
N GLN A 73 13.00 8.49 -31.89
CA GLN A 73 12.06 9.29 -31.10
C GLN A 73 10.60 8.93 -31.47
N PRO A 74 9.80 8.39 -30.54
CA PRO A 74 8.42 8.03 -30.84
C PRO A 74 7.57 9.29 -30.91
N GLU A 75 7.10 9.65 -32.12
CA GLU A 75 6.06 10.64 -32.34
C GLU A 75 4.69 10.07 -31.94
N ALA A 76 4.52 9.75 -30.65
CA ALA A 76 3.25 9.26 -30.11
C ALA A 76 2.49 10.42 -29.45
N VAL A 77 1.52 11.00 -30.15
CA VAL A 77 0.51 11.87 -29.56
C VAL A 77 -0.55 10.98 -28.91
N GLN A 78 -0.57 10.95 -27.57
CA GLN A 78 -1.63 10.26 -26.83
C GLN A 78 -2.68 11.29 -26.41
N GLU A 79 -3.83 11.27 -27.09
CA GLU A 79 -5.01 12.03 -26.68
C GLU A 79 -5.55 11.46 -25.37
N LEU A 80 -5.62 12.29 -24.33
CA LEU A 80 -6.15 11.93 -23.01
C LEU A 80 -7.47 12.68 -22.79
N PRO A 81 -8.55 12.00 -22.38
CA PRO A 81 -9.76 12.68 -21.94
C PRO A 81 -9.46 13.54 -20.69
N MET A 82 -10.13 14.70 -20.60
CA MET A 82 -9.91 15.70 -19.55
C MET A 82 -10.21 15.18 -18.13
N HIS A 83 -11.01 14.12 -18.02
CA HIS A 83 -11.35 13.42 -16.78
C HIS A 83 -11.30 11.90 -16.97
N PRO A 84 -10.14 11.25 -16.81
CA PRO A 84 -10.06 9.80 -16.91
C PRO A 84 -10.82 9.15 -15.77
N GLU A 85 -11.66 8.16 -16.08
CA GLU A 85 -12.38 7.39 -15.07
C GLU A 85 -11.37 6.64 -14.17
N LYS A 86 -11.63 6.66 -12.86
CA LYS A 86 -10.79 5.98 -11.86
C LYS A 86 -11.63 5.17 -10.89
N CYS A 87 -11.05 4.09 -10.38
CA CYS A 87 -11.54 3.41 -9.19
C CYS A 87 -10.53 3.58 -8.04
N THR A 88 -11.07 3.74 -6.82
CA THR A 88 -10.26 3.73 -5.60
C THR A 88 -10.50 2.41 -4.90
N VAL A 89 -9.41 1.71 -4.60
CA VAL A 89 -9.43 0.38 -4.02
C VAL A 89 -8.77 0.42 -2.67
N TRP A 90 -9.44 -0.11 -1.65
CA TRP A 90 -8.85 -0.38 -0.35
C TRP A 90 -8.50 -1.88 -0.23
N CYS A 91 -7.37 -2.18 0.40
CA CYS A 91 -7.01 -3.54 0.80
C CYS A 91 -6.41 -3.54 2.20
N GLY A 92 -6.56 -4.66 2.91
CA GLY A 92 -5.82 -5.02 4.09
C GLY A 92 -4.89 -6.18 3.78
N LEU A 93 -3.59 -6.09 4.07
CA LEU A 93 -2.60 -7.15 3.85
C LEU A 93 -2.04 -7.60 5.19
N TYR A 94 -2.11 -8.90 5.46
CA TYR A 94 -1.43 -9.57 6.55
C TYR A 94 -0.66 -10.78 6.01
N ALA A 95 0.16 -11.41 6.84
CA ALA A 95 1.04 -12.49 6.38
C ALA A 95 0.29 -13.71 5.78
N GLY A 96 -0.94 -13.96 6.24
CA GLY A 96 -1.76 -15.07 5.78
C GLY A 96 -2.69 -14.77 4.60
N GLY A 97 -2.84 -13.51 4.17
CA GLY A 97 -3.85 -13.17 3.17
C GLY A 97 -4.05 -11.68 2.90
N ILE A 98 -5.02 -11.39 2.03
CA ILE A 98 -5.49 -10.03 1.74
C ILE A 98 -7.00 -9.97 2.04
N ILE A 99 -7.42 -8.96 2.81
CA ILE A 99 -8.81 -8.54 2.96
C ILE A 99 -9.09 -7.49 1.89
N GLY A 100 -10.02 -7.76 0.98
CA GLY A 100 -10.27 -6.92 -0.17
C GLY A 100 -10.17 -7.69 -1.49
N PRO A 101 -10.20 -6.98 -2.63
CA PRO A 101 -10.35 -5.52 -2.75
C PRO A 101 -11.71 -4.99 -2.31
N TYR A 102 -11.74 -3.80 -1.70
CA TYR A 102 -12.96 -3.03 -1.48
C TYR A 102 -13.00 -1.82 -2.42
N PHE A 103 -14.07 -1.70 -3.19
CA PHE A 103 -14.28 -0.61 -4.14
C PHE A 103 -15.24 0.42 -3.55
N PHE A 104 -14.80 1.68 -3.47
CA PHE A 104 -15.65 2.76 -2.99
C PHE A 104 -16.68 3.15 -4.06
N LYS A 105 -17.93 2.71 -3.87
CA LYS A 105 -19.07 2.98 -4.77
C LYS A 105 -20.20 3.74 -4.07
N ASP A 106 -20.97 4.50 -4.84
CA ASP A 106 -22.26 5.05 -4.41
C ASP A 106 -23.40 4.03 -4.54
N ALA A 107 -24.62 4.43 -4.13
CA ALA A 107 -25.82 3.60 -4.20
C ALA A 107 -26.21 3.16 -5.62
N VAL A 108 -25.68 3.82 -6.66
CA VAL A 108 -25.92 3.52 -8.07
C VAL A 108 -24.72 2.78 -8.69
N GLY A 109 -23.74 2.39 -7.87
CA GLY A 109 -22.57 1.61 -8.29
C GLY A 109 -21.45 2.43 -8.94
N ARG A 110 -21.48 3.77 -8.86
CA ARG A 110 -20.43 4.64 -9.44
C ARG A 110 -19.27 4.81 -8.47
N ASN A 111 -18.06 4.91 -9.01
CA ASN A 111 -16.86 5.17 -8.20
C ASN A 111 -16.91 6.54 -7.56
N VAL A 112 -16.52 6.59 -6.29
CA VAL A 112 -16.56 7.82 -5.52
C VAL A 112 -15.27 8.06 -4.74
N THR A 113 -15.02 9.34 -4.43
CA THR A 113 -13.90 9.74 -3.59
C THR A 113 -14.10 9.25 -2.16
N VAL A 114 -13.03 8.77 -1.53
CA VAL A 114 -13.01 8.40 -0.11
C VAL A 114 -13.20 9.67 0.72
N ASN A 115 -14.20 9.67 1.59
CA ASN A 115 -14.37 10.67 2.63
C ASN A 115 -14.45 9.96 3.99
N GLY A 116 -14.49 10.73 5.08
CA GLY A 116 -14.55 10.17 6.43
C GLY A 116 -15.70 9.18 6.61
N ASP A 117 -16.91 9.52 6.16
CA ASP A 117 -18.09 8.68 6.36
C ASP A 117 -17.99 7.35 5.61
N ARG A 118 -17.51 7.38 4.37
CA ARG A 118 -17.30 6.18 3.55
C ARG A 118 -16.18 5.32 4.09
N TYR A 119 -15.12 5.94 4.61
CA TYR A 119 -14.03 5.21 5.26
C TYR A 119 -14.56 4.49 6.52
N ARG A 120 -15.32 5.18 7.37
CA ARG A 120 -15.94 4.56 8.55
C ARG A 120 -16.92 3.45 8.19
N SER A 121 -17.74 3.66 7.16
CA SER A 121 -18.63 2.61 6.63
C SER A 121 -17.84 1.39 6.13
N MET A 122 -16.71 1.59 5.46
CA MET A 122 -15.82 0.50 5.05
C MET A 122 -15.26 -0.23 6.27
N LEU A 123 -14.80 0.49 7.31
CA LEU A 123 -14.33 -0.15 8.55
C LEU A 123 -15.42 -1.02 9.19
N THR A 124 -16.62 -0.48 9.40
CA THR A 124 -17.68 -1.16 10.15
C THR A 124 -18.41 -2.23 9.36
N ASN A 125 -18.65 -2.01 8.07
CA ASN A 125 -19.51 -2.87 7.27
C ASN A 125 -18.74 -3.85 6.39
N PHE A 126 -17.42 -3.64 6.22
CA PHE A 126 -16.58 -4.51 5.40
C PHE A 126 -15.39 -5.09 6.18
N LEU A 127 -14.53 -4.25 6.77
CA LEU A 127 -13.31 -4.71 7.41
C LEU A 127 -13.58 -5.59 8.63
N LEU A 128 -14.29 -5.06 9.63
CA LEU A 128 -14.52 -5.75 10.90
C LEU A 128 -15.26 -7.10 10.70
N PRO A 129 -16.36 -7.17 9.90
CA PRO A 129 -17.00 -8.45 9.61
C PRO A 129 -16.07 -9.45 8.89
N LYS A 130 -15.19 -8.97 7.99
CA LYS A 130 -14.22 -9.85 7.32
C LYS A 130 -13.14 -10.37 8.24
N MET A 131 -12.71 -9.57 9.22
CA MET A 131 -11.77 -10.04 10.23
C MET A 131 -12.38 -11.14 11.11
N GLU A 132 -13.65 -10.99 11.47
CA GLU A 132 -14.39 -12.00 12.21
C GLU A 132 -14.55 -13.31 11.41
N GLU A 133 -14.96 -13.21 10.13
CA GLU A 133 -15.09 -14.36 9.22
C GLU A 133 -13.79 -15.15 9.07
N LEU A 134 -12.66 -14.44 9.01
CA LEU A 134 -11.32 -15.03 8.87
C LEU A 134 -10.68 -15.43 10.20
N ASN A 135 -11.39 -15.25 11.33
CA ASN A 135 -10.91 -15.49 12.68
C ASN A 135 -9.57 -14.77 12.98
N LEU A 136 -9.46 -13.52 12.51
CA LEU A 136 -8.29 -12.66 12.70
C LEU A 136 -8.36 -11.92 14.03
N VAL A 137 -8.20 -12.68 15.11
CA VAL A 137 -8.20 -12.19 16.50
C VAL A 137 -6.82 -11.64 16.88
N ASP A 138 -6.79 -10.66 17.79
CA ASP A 138 -5.57 -10.05 18.35
C ASP A 138 -4.62 -9.42 17.32
N MET A 139 -5.17 -8.98 16.17
CA MET A 139 -4.40 -8.31 15.13
C MET A 139 -4.18 -6.82 15.44
N TRP A 140 -2.97 -6.36 15.18
CA TRP A 140 -2.65 -4.94 15.11
C TRP A 140 -3.13 -4.36 13.79
N PHE A 141 -3.96 -3.33 13.85
CA PHE A 141 -4.40 -2.63 12.64
C PHE A 141 -3.49 -1.45 12.33
N GLN A 142 -2.98 -1.35 11.10
CA GLN A 142 -2.18 -0.21 10.65
C GLN A 142 -2.91 0.57 9.56
N GLN A 143 -2.96 1.89 9.70
CA GLN A 143 -3.40 2.84 8.69
C GLN A 143 -2.46 4.06 8.63
N ASP A 144 -2.47 4.77 7.51
CA ASP A 144 -1.61 5.93 7.30
C ASP A 144 -2.14 7.22 7.98
N GLY A 145 -1.50 8.35 7.68
CA GLY A 145 -1.84 9.65 8.25
C GLY A 145 -2.88 10.48 7.48
N ALA A 146 -3.64 9.88 6.56
CA ALA A 146 -4.66 10.59 5.78
C ALA A 146 -5.76 11.19 6.68
N THR A 147 -6.35 12.31 6.25
CA THR A 147 -7.32 13.06 7.06
C THR A 147 -8.52 12.21 7.49
N CYS A 148 -9.03 11.35 6.61
CA CYS A 148 -10.14 10.44 6.94
C CYS A 148 -9.75 9.37 7.97
N HIS A 149 -8.48 8.99 8.04
CA HIS A 149 -7.97 7.97 8.96
C HIS A 149 -7.78 8.55 10.36
N THR A 150 -7.34 9.81 10.44
CA THR A 150 -7.05 10.50 11.71
C THR A 150 -8.23 11.27 12.29
N ALA A 151 -9.37 11.28 11.60
CA ALA A 151 -10.59 11.93 12.09
C ALA A 151 -11.04 11.32 13.42
N HIS A 152 -11.61 12.15 14.31
CA HIS A 152 -12.04 11.73 15.64
C HIS A 152 -12.89 10.46 15.61
N ASP A 153 -13.91 10.44 14.75
CA ASP A 153 -14.87 9.33 14.68
C ASP A 153 -14.24 8.05 14.10
N SER A 154 -13.29 8.18 13.17
CA SER A 154 -12.55 7.01 12.63
C SER A 154 -11.66 6.42 13.72
N MET A 155 -10.98 7.27 14.49
CA MET A 155 -10.15 6.85 15.61
C MET A 155 -10.96 6.25 16.76
N ALA A 156 -12.20 6.72 16.98
CA ALA A 156 -13.11 6.16 17.97
C ALA A 156 -13.48 4.70 17.62
N ILE A 157 -13.82 4.43 16.35
CA ILE A 157 -14.08 3.07 15.87
C ILE A 157 -12.86 2.17 16.09
N LEU A 158 -11.65 2.67 15.79
CA LEU A 158 -10.44 1.88 15.99
C LEU A 158 -10.16 1.58 17.47
N ARG A 159 -10.35 2.55 18.37
CA ARG A 159 -10.19 2.33 19.82
C ARG A 159 -11.20 1.33 20.35
N GLU A 160 -12.44 1.39 19.88
CA GLU A 160 -13.51 0.46 20.30
C GLU A 160 -13.20 -0.98 19.88
N ASN A 161 -12.66 -1.19 18.68
CA ASN A 161 -12.48 -2.54 18.11
C ASN A 161 -11.08 -3.12 18.30
N PHE A 162 -10.05 -2.29 18.39
CA PHE A 162 -8.65 -2.72 18.51
C PHE A 162 -8.00 -2.32 19.85
N GLY A 163 -8.69 -1.55 20.70
CA GLY A 163 -8.11 -1.06 21.95
C GLY A 163 -6.83 -0.26 21.70
N GLU A 164 -5.72 -0.74 22.26
CA GLU A 164 -4.38 -0.14 22.07
C GLU A 164 -3.59 -0.80 20.91
N GLN A 165 -4.16 -1.80 20.22
CA GLN A 165 -3.50 -2.56 19.15
C GLN A 165 -3.73 -1.93 17.76
N PHE A 166 -3.45 -0.64 17.62
CA PHE A 166 -3.46 -0.04 16.29
C PHE A 166 -2.38 1.04 16.11
N ILE A 167 -1.94 1.16 14.87
CA ILE A 167 -0.85 2.02 14.42
C ILE A 167 -1.46 3.05 13.47
N SER A 168 -1.45 4.30 13.90
CA SER A 168 -2.06 5.43 13.19
C SER A 168 -1.33 6.70 13.62
N ARG A 169 -1.36 7.77 12.82
CA ARG A 169 -0.66 9.02 13.16
C ARG A 169 -0.97 9.54 14.57
N ASN A 170 -2.24 9.42 15.00
CA ASN A 170 -2.74 9.85 16.31
C ASN A 170 -3.12 8.65 17.22
N GLY A 171 -2.60 7.46 16.92
CA GLY A 171 -2.89 6.23 17.65
C GLY A 171 -1.94 5.98 18.83
N PRO A 172 -2.13 4.85 19.54
CA PRO A 172 -1.22 4.35 20.57
C PRO A 172 0.23 4.28 20.08
N VAL A 173 0.40 3.84 18.82
CA VAL A 173 1.67 3.83 18.12
C VAL A 173 1.58 4.76 16.93
N SER A 174 2.39 5.82 16.93
CA SER A 174 2.37 6.83 15.88
C SER A 174 2.97 6.29 14.59
N TRP A 175 2.17 6.25 13.52
CA TRP A 175 2.68 5.94 12.18
C TRP A 175 3.51 7.11 11.65
N PRO A 176 4.76 6.89 11.20
CA PRO A 176 5.62 7.96 10.75
C PRO A 176 5.12 8.58 9.43
N PRO A 177 5.19 9.91 9.27
CA PRO A 177 4.79 10.58 8.04
C PRO A 177 5.66 10.12 6.85
N ARG A 178 5.10 10.20 5.63
CA ARG A 178 5.80 9.94 4.36
C ARG A 178 6.52 8.59 4.30
N SER A 179 5.88 7.56 4.87
CA SER A 179 6.49 6.24 5.07
C SER A 179 5.88 5.13 4.24
N CYS A 180 5.55 5.45 2.98
CA CYS A 180 5.08 4.49 1.98
C CYS A 180 6.06 3.30 1.80
N ASP A 181 7.36 3.52 2.00
CA ASP A 181 8.35 2.44 1.94
C ASP A 181 8.28 1.45 3.11
N LEU A 182 7.42 1.68 4.10
CA LEU A 182 7.20 0.82 5.27
C LEU A 182 5.90 0.00 5.20
N THR A 183 4.98 0.30 4.28
CA THR A 183 3.75 -0.49 4.12
C THR A 183 3.87 -1.50 2.97
N PRO A 184 3.57 -2.79 3.22
CA PRO A 184 3.50 -3.83 2.19
C PRO A 184 2.63 -3.49 0.98
N LEU A 185 1.60 -2.66 1.18
CA LEU A 185 0.70 -2.30 0.10
C LEU A 185 1.40 -1.43 -0.95
N ASP A 186 2.18 -0.45 -0.51
CA ASP A 186 2.92 0.46 -1.40
C ASP A 186 4.14 -0.20 -2.04
N TYR A 187 4.99 -0.86 -1.24
CA TYR A 187 6.24 -1.40 -1.80
C TYR A 187 6.06 -2.71 -2.57
N PHE A 188 4.89 -3.35 -2.46
CA PHE A 188 4.59 -4.62 -3.13
C PHE A 188 3.22 -4.61 -3.83
N LEU A 189 2.11 -4.59 -3.10
CA LEU A 189 0.78 -4.95 -3.63
C LEU A 189 0.38 -4.09 -4.83
N TRP A 190 0.40 -2.77 -4.67
CA TRP A 190 -0.07 -1.85 -5.70
C TRP A 190 0.82 -1.86 -6.94
N GLY A 191 2.14 -1.96 -6.76
CA GLY A 191 3.08 -2.12 -7.88
C GLY A 191 2.86 -3.43 -8.64
N TYR A 192 2.65 -4.53 -7.90
CA TYR A 192 2.40 -5.85 -8.47
C TYR A 192 1.09 -5.89 -9.25
N VAL A 193 -0.02 -5.46 -8.64
CA VAL A 193 -1.35 -5.46 -9.26
C VAL A 193 -1.38 -4.53 -10.47
N LYS A 194 -0.87 -3.30 -10.37
CA LYS A 194 -0.79 -2.36 -11.50
C LYS A 194 0.00 -2.90 -12.70
N SER A 195 1.00 -3.77 -12.47
CA SER A 195 1.77 -4.37 -13.56
C SER A 195 1.00 -5.43 -14.38
N LYS A 196 -0.18 -5.84 -13.90
CA LYS A 196 -0.93 -6.97 -14.48
C LYS A 196 -2.34 -6.63 -14.92
N VAL A 197 -3.05 -5.78 -14.18
CA VAL A 197 -4.48 -5.51 -14.42
C VAL A 197 -4.79 -4.79 -15.74
N TYR A 198 -3.77 -4.30 -16.44
CA TYR A 198 -3.92 -3.64 -17.75
C TYR A 198 -3.51 -4.53 -18.93
N ARG A 199 -3.15 -5.80 -18.71
CA ARG A 199 -2.67 -6.71 -19.77
C ARG A 199 -3.69 -6.94 -20.89
N ASN A 200 -4.96 -7.08 -20.55
CA ASN A 200 -6.08 -7.24 -21.49
C ASN A 200 -6.71 -5.90 -21.93
N LYS A 201 -6.12 -4.76 -21.53
CA LYS A 201 -6.61 -3.40 -21.85
C LYS A 201 -8.10 -3.21 -21.52
N PRO A 202 -8.48 -3.24 -20.23
CA PRO A 202 -9.88 -3.11 -19.83
C PRO A 202 -10.46 -1.78 -20.35
N ALA A 203 -11.61 -1.86 -21.00
CA ALA A 203 -12.29 -0.70 -21.60
C ALA A 203 -13.40 -0.12 -20.71
N THR A 204 -13.73 -0.78 -19.59
CA THR A 204 -14.73 -0.33 -18.63
C THR A 204 -14.24 -0.46 -17.19
N ILE A 205 -14.77 0.34 -16.27
CA ILE A 205 -14.48 0.22 -14.83
C ILE A 205 -14.78 -1.19 -14.30
N PRO A 206 -15.94 -1.82 -14.57
CA PRO A 206 -16.20 -3.18 -14.10
C PRO A 206 -15.14 -4.19 -14.55
N ALA A 207 -14.72 -4.14 -15.82
CA ALA A 207 -13.66 -5.04 -16.31
C ALA A 207 -12.31 -4.80 -15.60
N LEU A 208 -12.00 -3.53 -15.26
CA LEU A 208 -10.81 -3.21 -14.48
C LEU A 208 -10.92 -3.71 -13.03
N GLU A 209 -12.10 -3.62 -12.41
CA GLU A 209 -12.36 -4.14 -11.06
C GLU A 209 -12.29 -5.67 -11.01
N ASP A 210 -12.80 -6.35 -12.04
CA ASP A 210 -12.70 -7.80 -12.20
C ASP A 210 -11.23 -8.22 -12.31
N ASN A 211 -10.45 -7.56 -13.18
CA ASN A 211 -9.01 -7.80 -13.28
C ASN A 211 -8.29 -7.60 -11.94
N ILE A 212 -8.59 -6.52 -11.20
CA ILE A 212 -7.99 -6.24 -9.89
C ILE A 212 -8.33 -7.36 -8.90
N SER A 213 -9.59 -7.78 -8.87
CA SER A 213 -10.06 -8.84 -7.98
C SER A 213 -9.43 -10.19 -8.28
N GLU A 214 -9.31 -10.54 -9.56
CA GLU A 214 -8.64 -11.76 -10.02
C GLU A 214 -7.15 -11.75 -9.68
N GLU A 215 -6.45 -10.65 -9.96
CA GLU A 215 -5.01 -10.55 -9.70
C GLU A 215 -4.69 -10.56 -8.20
N ILE A 216 -5.52 -9.96 -7.36
CA ILE A 216 -5.37 -10.02 -5.90
C ILE A 216 -5.63 -11.45 -5.39
N ARG A 217 -6.71 -12.09 -5.84
CA ARG A 217 -7.04 -13.48 -5.45
C ARG A 217 -5.98 -14.48 -5.88
N ALA A 218 -5.29 -14.21 -6.99
CA ALA A 218 -4.22 -15.06 -7.50
C ALA A 218 -2.89 -14.92 -6.74
N ILE A 219 -2.74 -13.98 -5.79
CA ILE A 219 -1.51 -13.84 -5.01
C ILE A 219 -1.40 -15.00 -4.02
N PRO A 220 -0.34 -15.84 -4.08
CA PRO A 220 -0.18 -16.95 -3.15
C PRO A 220 0.13 -16.47 -1.73
N ALA A 221 -0.42 -17.15 -0.72
CA ALA A 221 -0.14 -16.84 0.69
C ALA A 221 1.36 -16.90 1.04
N GLU A 222 2.13 -17.80 0.43
CA GLU A 222 3.59 -17.87 0.63
C GLU A 222 4.32 -16.60 0.15
N MET A 223 3.78 -15.92 -0.87
CA MET A 223 4.31 -14.64 -1.34
C MET A 223 4.01 -13.54 -0.31
N LEU A 224 2.79 -13.53 0.26
CA LEU A 224 2.38 -12.58 1.29
C LEU A 224 3.17 -12.75 2.58
N GLU A 225 3.45 -13.99 2.98
CA GLU A 225 4.30 -14.31 4.12
C GLU A 225 5.70 -13.70 3.95
N LYS A 226 6.32 -13.89 2.78
CA LYS A 226 7.65 -13.31 2.46
C LYS A 226 7.61 -11.78 2.44
N VAL A 227 6.53 -11.19 1.94
CA VAL A 227 6.32 -9.75 1.91
C VAL A 227 6.18 -9.20 3.33
N ALA A 228 5.34 -9.81 4.17
CA ALA A 228 5.18 -9.42 5.57
C ALA A 228 6.50 -9.60 6.35
N GLN A 229 7.22 -10.70 6.13
CA GLN A 229 8.54 -10.90 6.73
C GLN A 229 9.56 -9.85 6.27
N ASN A 230 9.47 -9.36 5.03
CA ASN A 230 10.34 -8.30 4.51
C ASN A 230 10.28 -7.03 5.40
N TRP A 231 9.13 -6.76 6.01
CA TRP A 231 8.94 -5.66 6.94
C TRP A 231 9.95 -5.68 8.10
N THR A 232 10.30 -6.86 8.62
CA THR A 232 11.29 -6.99 9.72
C THR A 232 12.67 -6.48 9.32
N PHE A 233 13.13 -6.81 8.11
CA PHE A 233 14.39 -6.31 7.55
C PHE A 233 14.34 -4.79 7.30
N ARG A 234 13.18 -4.28 6.90
CA ARG A 234 12.97 -2.83 6.73
C ARG A 234 13.08 -2.08 8.05
N MET A 235 12.55 -2.62 9.14
CA MET A 235 12.66 -1.99 10.47
C MET A 235 14.11 -1.94 10.95
N ASP A 236 14.88 -3.03 10.80
CA ASP A 236 16.29 -3.03 11.17
C ASP A 236 17.12 -2.05 10.31
N HIS A 237 16.88 -2.01 9.00
CA HIS A 237 17.51 -1.03 8.13
C HIS A 237 17.11 0.41 8.50
N LEU A 238 15.84 0.67 8.78
CA LEU A 238 15.36 2.01 9.15
C LEU A 238 16.04 2.54 10.41
N ARG A 239 16.29 1.67 11.39
CA ARG A 239 17.08 1.99 12.58
C ARG A 239 18.52 2.34 12.21
N ARG A 240 19.20 1.49 11.42
CA ARG A 240 20.61 1.67 11.01
C ARG A 240 20.81 2.93 10.17
N SER A 241 19.86 3.24 9.28
CA SER A 241 19.88 4.43 8.42
C SER A 241 19.42 5.70 9.13
N ARG A 242 19.12 5.64 10.44
CA ARG A 242 18.58 6.76 11.24
C ARG A 242 17.34 7.40 10.60
N GLY A 243 16.44 6.58 10.09
CA GLY A 243 15.17 7.02 9.51
C GLY A 243 15.22 7.38 8.02
N GLN A 244 16.38 7.30 7.36
CA GLN A 244 16.48 7.58 5.92
C GLN A 244 15.77 6.52 5.07
N HIS A 245 15.56 6.83 3.78
CA HIS A 245 15.04 5.90 2.80
C HIS A 245 15.83 4.59 2.75
N LEU A 246 15.12 3.52 2.44
CA LEU A 246 15.64 2.16 2.40
C LEU A 246 16.43 1.86 1.12
N ASN A 247 17.44 2.67 0.80
CA ASN A 247 18.22 2.56 -0.44
C ASN A 247 18.81 1.14 -0.62
N GLU A 248 19.28 0.49 0.44
CA GLU A 248 19.87 -0.86 0.33
C GLU A 248 18.85 -1.97 0.06
N ILE A 249 17.57 -1.75 0.39
CA ILE A 249 16.47 -2.70 0.12
C ILE A 249 15.83 -2.41 -1.25
N ILE A 250 15.81 -1.14 -1.65
CA ILE A 250 15.27 -0.67 -2.94
C ILE A 250 16.19 -1.04 -4.12
N PHE A 251 17.51 -1.08 -3.91
CA PHE A 251 18.50 -1.28 -4.98
C PHE A 251 19.31 -2.59 -4.89
N LYS A 252 18.95 -3.53 -4.00
CA LYS A 252 19.62 -4.84 -3.97
C LYS A 252 19.36 -5.59 -5.28
N LYS A 253 20.47 -5.89 -5.97
CA LYS A 253 20.55 -6.69 -7.20
C LYS A 253 20.34 -8.17 -6.93
#